data_AF-A0AAX3F1U6-F1
#
_entry.id   AF-A0AAX3F1U6-F1
#
_cell.length_a   1.000
_cell.length_b   1.000
_cell.length_c   1.000
_cell.angle_alpha   90.00
_cell.angle_beta   90.00
_cell.angle_gamma   90.00
#
_symmetry.space_group_name_H-M   'P 1'
#
loop_
_entity.id
_entity.type
_entity.pdbx_description
1 polymer ?
#
loop_
_entity_poly.entity_id
_entity_poly.type
_entity_poly.pdbx_seq_one_letter_code
_entity_poly.pdbx_strand_id
1 'polypeptide(L)'
;MIFSENVRKWLSISIGIAFFIALLSIIITWIIIRRTRNRYFAKAQQEAWNQINKLREDVGQLDFSLIELFKTKANAFDIEGILNTIYQNNFENSLIISYKDHFPFYSINNKNKKNTLYLETEFDSYSWDYIKEKVPNKFEKDIKKYDEKSPLNMLAIFSSKNNPIEIFNKLKDKFTNDSLVIIKHSILTKREVKELIAYAKDHKFLYEISPFGTKYFFMVIKK
;
A
#
# COMPACT_ATOMS: atom_id res chain seq x y z
N MET A 1 12.33 -15.01 63.18
CA MET A 1 11.44 -16.04 62.59
C MET A 1 12.21 -16.75 61.47
N ILE A 2 12.91 -17.83 61.79
CA ILE A 2 13.74 -18.56 60.82
C ILE A 2 12.82 -19.58 60.16
N PHE A 3 12.34 -19.30 58.95
CA PHE A 3 11.67 -20.32 58.14
C PHE A 3 12.61 -21.51 57.98
N SER A 4 12.14 -22.72 58.32
CA SER A 4 12.94 -23.93 58.15
C SER A 4 13.36 -24.07 56.68
N GLU A 5 14.55 -24.61 56.42
CA GLU A 5 15.08 -24.80 55.06
C GLU A 5 14.06 -25.49 54.13
N ASN A 6 13.23 -26.36 54.68
CA ASN A 6 12.18 -27.05 53.96
C ASN A 6 11.11 -26.09 53.43
N VAL A 7 10.68 -25.10 54.22
CA VAL A 7 9.68 -24.12 53.76
C VAL A 7 10.26 -23.24 52.65
N ARG A 8 11.54 -22.86 52.73
CA ARG A 8 12.22 -22.13 51.65
C ARG A 8 12.34 -22.95 50.36
N LYS A 9 12.66 -24.24 50.45
CA LYS A 9 12.70 -25.16 49.30
C LYS A 9 11.32 -25.31 48.63
N TRP A 10 10.25 -25.47 49.41
CA TRP A 10 8.88 -25.55 48.88
C TRP A 10 8.42 -24.24 48.21
N LEU A 11 8.76 -23.09 48.80
CA LEU A 11 8.50 -21.78 48.19
C LEU A 11 9.22 -21.61 46.84
N SER A 12 10.50 -21.96 46.75
CA SER A 12 11.25 -21.90 45.49
C SER A 12 10.69 -22.81 44.40
N ILE A 13 10.23 -24.01 44.76
CA ILE A 13 9.56 -24.93 43.83
C ILE A 13 8.23 -24.33 43.33
N SER A 14 7.42 -23.75 44.23
CA SER A 14 6.15 -23.14 43.87
C SER A 14 6.31 -21.94 42.91
N ILE A 15 7.33 -21.11 43.13
CA ILE A 15 7.68 -19.98 42.26
C ILE A 15 8.13 -20.49 40.89
N GLY A 16 8.93 -21.56 40.84
CA GLY A 16 9.35 -22.19 39.59
C GLY A 16 8.16 -22.72 38.77
N ILE A 17 7.19 -23.36 39.43
CA ILE A 17 5.98 -23.87 38.78
C ILE A 17 5.11 -22.72 38.27
N ALA A 18 4.90 -21.68 39.08
CA ALA A 18 4.13 -20.50 38.68
C ALA A 18 4.76 -19.80 37.47
N PHE A 19 6.09 -19.65 37.45
CA PHE A 19 6.83 -19.08 36.33
C PHE A 19 6.70 -19.94 35.06
N PHE A 20 6.77 -21.26 35.19
CA PHE A 20 6.60 -22.17 34.07
C PHE A 20 5.20 -22.07 33.45
N ILE A 21 4.15 -22.01 34.28
CA ILE A 21 2.76 -21.82 33.83
C ILE A 21 2.59 -20.46 33.12
N ALA A 22 3.17 -19.39 33.67
CA ALA A 22 3.14 -18.07 33.04
C ALA A 22 3.83 -18.08 31.67
N LEU A 23 5.02 -18.69 31.56
CA LEU A 23 5.76 -18.81 30.31
C LEU A 23 4.96 -19.59 29.25
N LEU A 24 4.36 -20.73 29.65
CA LEU A 24 3.50 -21.54 28.79
C LEU A 24 2.30 -20.75 28.28
N SER A 25 1.64 -19.98 29.15
CA SER A 25 0.48 -19.18 28.78
C SER A 25 0.81 -18.12 27.71
N ILE A 26 1.98 -17.48 27.82
CA ILE A 26 2.49 -16.51 26.83
C ILE A 26 2.74 -17.20 25.48
N ILE A 27 3.41 -18.36 25.50
CA ILE A 27 3.73 -19.12 24.27
C ILE A 27 2.45 -19.57 23.56
N ILE A 28 1.48 -20.13 24.29
CA ILE A 28 0.21 -20.59 23.74
C ILE A 28 -0.57 -19.41 23.13
N THR A 29 -0.67 -18.30 23.86
CA THR A 29 -1.34 -17.08 23.39
C THR A 29 -0.70 -16.55 22.11
N TRP A 30 0.63 -16.50 22.06
CA TRP A 30 1.37 -16.07 20.87
C TRP A 30 1.12 -16.97 19.65
N ILE A 31 1.08 -18.29 19.83
CA ILE A 31 0.78 -19.25 18.76
C ILE A 31 -0.66 -19.05 18.24
N ILE A 32 -1.64 -18.90 19.14
CA ILE A 32 -3.04 -18.68 18.77
C ILE A 32 -3.19 -17.36 18.00
N ILE A 33 -2.61 -16.26 18.50
CA ILE A 33 -2.64 -14.96 17.81
C ILE A 33 -2.05 -15.09 16.41
N ARG A 34 -0.89 -15.75 16.28
CA ARG A 34 -0.24 -15.96 14.98
C ARG A 34 -1.10 -16.78 14.02
N ARG A 35 -1.72 -17.87 14.49
CA ARG A 35 -2.61 -18.71 13.67
C ARG A 35 -3.87 -17.98 13.25
N THR A 36 -4.53 -17.30 14.18
CA THR A 36 -5.78 -16.56 13.92
C THR A 36 -5.53 -15.43 12.94
N ARG A 37 -4.46 -14.65 13.17
CA ARG A 37 -4.00 -13.62 12.25
C ARG A 37 -3.80 -14.19 10.84
N ASN A 38 -3.07 -15.30 10.70
CA ASN A 38 -2.85 -15.96 9.40
C ASN A 38 -4.15 -16.46 8.72
N ARG A 39 -5.16 -16.86 9.49
CA ARG A 39 -6.46 -17.30 8.93
C ARG A 39 -7.29 -16.12 8.41
N TYR A 40 -7.41 -15.05 9.18
CA TYR A 40 -8.06 -13.82 8.72
C TYR A 40 -7.33 -13.23 7.51
N PHE A 41 -6.01 -13.35 7.50
CA PHE A 41 -5.17 -12.97 6.37
C PHE A 41 -5.47 -13.75 5.10
N ALA A 42 -5.54 -15.07 5.18
CA ALA A 42 -5.88 -15.91 4.02
C ALA A 42 -7.29 -15.61 3.50
N LYS A 43 -8.26 -15.39 4.40
CA LYS A 43 -9.63 -15.01 4.03
C LYS A 43 -9.69 -13.66 3.33
N ALA A 44 -9.09 -12.62 3.91
CA ALA A 44 -9.05 -11.28 3.31
C ALA A 44 -8.36 -11.30 1.94
N GLN A 45 -7.28 -12.09 1.80
CA GLN A 45 -6.61 -12.29 0.52
C GLN A 45 -7.54 -12.98 -0.47
N GLN A 46 -8.25 -14.04 -0.07
CA GLN A 46 -9.19 -14.75 -0.94
C GLN A 46 -10.37 -13.87 -1.36
N GLU A 47 -10.88 -13.03 -0.46
CA GLU A 47 -11.94 -12.05 -0.77
C GLU A 47 -11.44 -10.99 -1.74
N ALA A 48 -10.24 -10.44 -1.52
CA ALA A 48 -9.60 -9.52 -2.46
C ALA A 48 -9.38 -10.18 -3.83
N TRP A 49 -8.97 -11.45 -3.86
CA TRP A 49 -8.85 -12.24 -5.09
C TRP A 49 -10.18 -12.42 -5.81
N ASN A 50 -11.25 -12.74 -5.09
CA ASN A 50 -12.57 -12.89 -5.68
C ASN A 50 -13.07 -11.55 -6.25
N GLN A 51 -12.78 -10.43 -5.59
CA GLN A 51 -13.11 -9.09 -6.10
C GLN A 51 -12.28 -8.74 -7.35
N ILE A 52 -10.98 -9.03 -7.33
CA ILE A 52 -10.10 -8.84 -8.50
C ILE A 52 -10.57 -9.68 -9.69
N ASN A 53 -10.95 -10.95 -9.47
CA ASN A 53 -11.43 -11.82 -10.53
C ASN A 53 -12.71 -11.30 -11.17
N LYS A 54 -13.68 -10.80 -10.37
CA LYS A 54 -14.87 -10.12 -10.90
C LYS A 54 -14.51 -8.90 -11.73
N LEU A 55 -13.56 -8.08 -11.27
CA LEU A 55 -13.07 -6.93 -12.04
C LEU A 55 -12.37 -7.31 -13.34
N ARG A 56 -11.67 -8.45 -13.39
CA ARG A 56 -11.04 -8.94 -14.63
C ARG A 56 -12.06 -9.29 -15.70
N GLU A 57 -13.27 -9.70 -15.34
CA GLU A 57 -14.37 -9.90 -16.29
C GLU A 57 -14.79 -8.57 -16.94
N ASP A 58 -14.79 -7.47 -16.18
CA ASP A 58 -15.25 -6.16 -16.64
C ASP A 58 -14.16 -5.27 -17.28
N VAL A 59 -12.92 -5.40 -16.82
CA VAL A 59 -11.79 -4.48 -17.15
C VAL A 59 -10.71 -5.19 -17.97
N GLY A 60 -10.74 -6.52 -18.02
CA GLY A 60 -9.74 -7.37 -18.67
C GLY A 60 -8.43 -7.47 -17.89
N GLN A 61 -7.55 -8.36 -18.36
CA GLN A 61 -6.29 -8.65 -17.68
C GLN A 61 -5.21 -7.58 -17.95
N LEU A 62 -4.24 -7.47 -17.03
CA LEU A 62 -3.03 -6.69 -17.25
C LEU A 62 -2.20 -7.29 -18.39
N ASP A 63 -1.55 -6.44 -19.18
CA ASP A 63 -0.71 -6.90 -20.29
C ASP A 63 0.68 -7.29 -19.79
N PHE A 64 0.80 -8.50 -19.27
CA PHE A 64 2.04 -9.04 -18.73
C PHE A 64 3.16 -9.16 -19.76
N SER A 65 2.85 -9.17 -21.07
CA SER A 65 3.86 -9.20 -22.13
C SER A 65 4.76 -7.96 -22.12
N LEU A 66 4.30 -6.86 -21.52
CA LEU A 66 5.03 -5.60 -21.46
C LEU A 66 5.95 -5.48 -20.24
N ILE A 67 5.89 -6.42 -19.28
CA ILE A 67 6.70 -6.38 -18.05
C ILE A 67 8.20 -6.30 -18.36
N GLU A 68 8.66 -7.11 -19.32
CA GLU A 68 10.07 -7.13 -19.72
C GLU A 68 10.49 -5.83 -20.39
N LEU A 69 9.61 -5.25 -21.21
CA LEU A 69 9.87 -4.00 -21.92
C LEU A 69 9.96 -2.81 -20.95
N PHE A 70 9.05 -2.74 -19.98
CA PHE A 70 9.07 -1.73 -18.92
C PHE A 70 10.13 -2.00 -17.85
N LYS A 71 10.75 -3.19 -17.83
CA LYS A 71 11.69 -3.66 -16.80
C LYS A 71 11.14 -3.47 -15.38
N THR A 72 9.84 -3.70 -15.22
CA THR A 72 9.14 -3.38 -13.97
C THR A 72 9.54 -4.31 -12.84
N LYS A 73 9.58 -3.77 -11.62
CA LYS A 73 9.67 -4.55 -10.37
C LYS A 73 8.37 -4.49 -9.58
N ALA A 74 7.34 -3.85 -10.12
CA ALA A 74 6.05 -3.77 -9.49
C ALA A 74 5.38 -5.14 -9.47
N ASN A 75 4.72 -5.43 -8.36
CA ASN A 75 3.90 -6.62 -8.25
C ASN A 75 2.55 -6.35 -8.93
N ALA A 76 2.17 -7.19 -9.88
CA ALA A 76 0.92 -7.05 -10.60
C ALA A 76 -0.32 -7.07 -9.68
N PHE A 77 -0.27 -7.82 -8.57
CA PHE A 77 -1.36 -7.82 -7.59
C PHE A 77 -1.54 -6.47 -6.91
N ASP A 78 -0.45 -5.72 -6.69
CA ASP A 78 -0.55 -4.38 -6.12
C ASP A 78 -1.22 -3.42 -7.11
N ILE A 79 -0.89 -3.54 -8.40
CA ILE A 79 -1.49 -2.74 -9.48
C ILE A 79 -2.99 -3.06 -9.60
N GLU A 80 -3.37 -4.33 -9.59
CA GLU A 80 -4.77 -4.75 -9.62
C GLU A 80 -5.54 -4.30 -8.37
N GLY A 81 -4.92 -4.39 -7.18
CA GLY A 81 -5.49 -3.87 -5.94
C GLY A 81 -5.76 -2.36 -6.01
N ILE A 82 -4.84 -1.60 -6.60
CA ILE A 82 -5.01 -0.16 -6.81
C ILE A 82 -6.12 0.14 -7.83
N LEU A 83 -6.18 -0.60 -8.94
CA LEU A 83 -7.29 -0.50 -9.90
C LEU A 83 -8.65 -0.78 -9.23
N ASN A 84 -8.76 -1.87 -8.47
CA ASN A 84 -9.96 -2.19 -7.70
C ASN A 84 -10.34 -1.05 -6.75
N THR A 85 -9.36 -0.48 -6.06
CA THR A 85 -9.58 0.65 -5.15
C THR A 85 -10.13 1.88 -5.90
N ILE A 86 -9.57 2.20 -7.08
CA ILE A 86 -10.07 3.29 -7.92
C ILE A 86 -11.52 3.05 -8.32
N TYR A 87 -11.87 1.84 -8.73
CA TYR A 87 -13.21 1.47 -9.15
C TYR A 87 -14.23 1.49 -8.00
N GLN A 88 -13.89 0.88 -6.87
CA GLN A 88 -14.79 0.80 -5.71
C GLN A 88 -15.13 2.17 -5.12
N ASN A 89 -14.17 3.11 -5.17
CA ASN A 89 -14.36 4.46 -4.63
C ASN A 89 -14.75 5.49 -5.70
N ASN A 90 -14.91 5.08 -6.97
CA ASN A 90 -15.21 5.94 -8.11
C ASN A 90 -14.33 7.21 -8.15
N PHE A 91 -13.02 7.06 -8.01
CA PHE A 91 -12.10 8.20 -8.05
C PHE A 91 -12.03 8.82 -9.45
N GLU A 92 -12.38 10.09 -9.57
CA GLU A 92 -12.39 10.81 -10.86
C GLU A 92 -10.97 11.15 -11.33
N ASN A 93 -10.11 11.61 -10.41
CA ASN A 93 -8.73 12.02 -10.68
C ASN A 93 -7.74 11.27 -9.78
N SER A 94 -6.99 10.35 -10.38
CA SER A 94 -5.96 9.55 -9.70
C SER A 94 -4.57 9.94 -10.18
N LEU A 95 -3.76 10.56 -9.32
CA LEU A 95 -2.35 10.87 -9.58
C LEU A 95 -1.49 9.66 -9.25
N ILE A 96 -0.82 9.13 -10.26
CA ILE A 96 0.03 7.95 -10.13
C ILE A 96 1.48 8.36 -10.36
N ILE A 97 2.33 8.05 -9.38
CA ILE A 97 3.76 8.36 -9.41
C ILE A 97 4.54 7.04 -9.44
N SER A 98 5.24 6.81 -10.55
CA SER A 98 6.01 5.58 -10.78
C SER A 98 7.27 5.89 -11.58
N TYR A 99 8.17 6.68 -10.99
CA TYR A 99 9.41 7.11 -11.63
C TYR A 99 10.29 5.91 -12.05
N LYS A 100 10.72 5.90 -13.32
CA LYS A 100 11.53 4.85 -13.98
C LYS A 100 10.92 3.44 -14.04
N ASP A 101 9.72 3.26 -13.47
CA ASP A 101 8.95 2.03 -13.57
C ASP A 101 7.56 2.44 -14.06
N HIS A 102 7.40 2.59 -15.37
CA HIS A 102 6.15 3.11 -15.94
C HIS A 102 5.03 2.08 -16.02
N PHE A 103 5.29 0.80 -15.72
CA PHE A 103 4.30 -0.26 -15.87
C PHE A 103 3.05 -0.08 -14.97
N PRO A 104 3.17 0.32 -13.68
CA PRO A 104 2.01 0.68 -12.87
C PRO A 104 1.18 1.82 -13.48
N PHE A 105 1.84 2.91 -13.90
CA PHE A 105 1.17 4.04 -14.52
C PHE A 105 0.45 3.64 -15.81
N TYR A 106 1.13 2.92 -16.71
CA TYR A 106 0.58 2.40 -17.96
C TYR A 106 -0.65 1.53 -17.70
N SER A 107 -0.49 0.55 -16.81
CA SER A 107 -1.55 -0.42 -16.49
C SER A 107 -2.77 0.29 -15.93
N ILE A 108 -2.58 1.22 -14.99
CA ILE A 108 -3.67 1.98 -14.39
C ILE A 108 -4.29 2.92 -15.42
N ASN A 109 -3.51 3.63 -16.23
CA ASN A 109 -4.03 4.55 -17.25
C ASN A 109 -4.93 3.84 -18.27
N ASN A 110 -4.44 2.74 -18.84
CA ASN A 110 -5.17 2.00 -19.87
C ASN A 110 -6.40 1.30 -19.34
N LYS A 111 -6.35 0.80 -18.10
CA LYS A 111 -7.47 0.07 -17.51
C LYS A 111 -8.46 0.96 -16.78
N ASN A 112 -8.08 2.14 -16.32
CA ASN A 112 -8.98 3.06 -15.62
C ASN A 112 -9.87 3.81 -16.61
N LYS A 113 -11.20 3.76 -16.41
CA LYS A 113 -12.16 4.53 -17.19
C LYS A 113 -12.13 6.04 -16.87
N LYS A 114 -11.61 6.42 -15.68
CA LYS A 114 -11.50 7.81 -15.20
C LYS A 114 -10.13 8.42 -15.51
N ASN A 115 -9.82 9.61 -14.99
CA ASN A 115 -8.55 10.27 -15.27
C ASN A 115 -7.41 9.66 -14.45
N THR A 116 -6.35 9.25 -15.15
CA THR A 116 -5.06 8.91 -14.56
C THR A 116 -4.09 10.03 -14.90
N LEU A 117 -3.54 10.66 -13.88
CA LEU A 117 -2.71 11.86 -13.98
C LEU A 117 -1.26 11.53 -13.64
N TYR A 118 -0.29 12.16 -14.31
CA TYR A 118 1.12 12.11 -13.93
C TYR A 118 1.62 13.47 -13.44
N LEU A 119 2.61 13.45 -12.55
CA LEU A 119 3.31 14.65 -12.11
C LEU A 119 4.58 14.82 -12.95
N GLU A 120 4.71 15.93 -13.69
CA GLU A 120 5.80 16.16 -14.64
C GLU A 120 7.20 16.05 -13.99
N THR A 121 7.37 16.56 -12.78
CA THR A 121 8.65 16.49 -12.06
C THR A 121 9.06 15.05 -11.67
N GLU A 122 8.12 14.11 -11.72
CA GLU A 122 8.29 12.70 -11.36
C GLU A 122 8.12 11.74 -12.56
N PHE A 123 7.90 12.28 -13.77
CA PHE A 123 7.61 11.48 -14.94
C PHE A 123 8.80 11.48 -15.91
N ASP A 124 9.34 10.29 -16.18
CA ASP A 124 10.40 10.10 -17.16
C ASP A 124 9.78 9.96 -18.57
N SER A 125 9.55 11.10 -19.23
CA SER A 125 8.94 11.13 -20.57
C SER A 125 9.80 10.42 -21.61
N TYR A 126 11.13 10.46 -21.50
CA TYR A 126 12.03 9.81 -22.45
C TYR A 126 11.83 8.29 -22.46
N SER A 127 11.82 7.67 -21.27
CA SER A 127 11.56 6.23 -21.15
C SER A 127 10.15 5.86 -21.60
N TRP A 128 9.16 6.73 -21.33
CA TRP A 128 7.78 6.52 -21.78
C TRP A 128 7.65 6.53 -23.31
N ASP A 129 8.18 7.57 -23.96
CA ASP A 129 8.08 7.77 -25.40
C ASP A 129 8.80 6.64 -26.15
N TYR A 130 9.97 6.23 -25.67
CA TYR A 130 10.69 5.06 -26.21
C TYR A 130 9.86 3.77 -26.21
N ILE A 131 9.09 3.53 -25.14
CA ILE A 131 8.23 2.35 -25.05
C ILE A 131 7.00 2.51 -25.95
N LYS A 132 6.40 3.70 -25.98
CA LYS A 132 5.27 4.02 -26.86
C LYS A 132 5.62 3.83 -28.33
N GLU A 133 6.81 4.21 -28.75
CA GLU A 133 7.32 4.00 -30.12
C GLU A 133 7.46 2.51 -30.48
N LYS A 134 7.86 1.66 -29.53
CA LYS A 134 8.02 0.22 -29.78
C LYS A 134 6.72 -0.55 -29.88
N VAL A 135 5.69 -0.13 -29.16
CA VAL A 135 4.39 -0.83 -29.09
C VAL A 135 3.23 0.16 -29.13
N PRO A 136 3.09 0.98 -30.19
CA PRO A 136 2.12 2.07 -30.24
C PRO A 136 0.67 1.57 -30.08
N ASN A 137 0.35 0.41 -30.63
CA ASN A 137 -0.97 -0.21 -30.58
C ASN A 137 -1.43 -0.60 -29.16
N LYS A 138 -0.53 -0.56 -28.18
CA LYS A 138 -0.81 -0.86 -26.77
C LYS A 138 -1.19 0.39 -25.97
N PHE A 139 -1.04 1.59 -26.53
CA PHE A 139 -1.34 2.85 -25.85
C PHE A 139 -2.64 3.43 -26.39
N GLU A 140 -3.77 2.81 -26.00
CA GLU A 140 -5.10 3.20 -26.45
C GLU A 140 -5.57 4.56 -25.89
N LYS A 141 -5.02 4.96 -24.73
CA LYS A 141 -5.42 6.15 -24.01
C LYS A 141 -4.26 7.10 -23.78
N ASP A 142 -4.48 8.37 -24.10
CA ASP A 142 -3.51 9.42 -23.83
C ASP A 142 -3.31 9.67 -22.33
N ILE A 143 -2.08 10.04 -21.99
CA ILE A 143 -1.69 10.40 -20.64
C ILE A 143 -2.02 11.86 -20.38
N LYS A 144 -2.43 12.18 -19.16
CA LYS A 144 -2.77 13.55 -18.76
C LYS A 144 -1.82 14.03 -17.68
N LYS A 145 -1.25 15.22 -17.87
CA LYS A 145 -0.46 15.91 -16.86
C LYS A 145 -1.36 16.39 -15.73
N TYR A 146 -0.89 16.29 -14.49
CA TYR A 146 -1.54 16.90 -13.34
C TYR A 146 -1.43 18.43 -13.42
N ASP A 147 -2.58 19.10 -13.31
CA ASP A 147 -2.69 20.54 -13.15
C ASP A 147 -3.05 20.84 -11.69
N GLU A 148 -2.38 21.81 -11.07
CA GLU A 148 -2.58 22.21 -9.68
C GLU A 148 -3.98 22.77 -9.38
N LYS A 149 -4.76 23.09 -10.41
CA LYS A 149 -6.18 23.47 -10.29
C LYS A 149 -7.11 22.26 -10.24
N SER A 150 -6.64 21.08 -10.63
CA SER A 150 -7.46 19.88 -10.66
C SER A 150 -7.62 19.29 -9.26
N PRO A 151 -8.87 18.97 -8.84
CA PRO A 151 -9.11 18.29 -7.58
C PRO A 151 -8.47 16.90 -7.61
N LEU A 152 -7.84 16.51 -6.51
CA LEU A 152 -7.16 15.22 -6.42
C LEU A 152 -7.94 14.28 -5.48
N ASN A 153 -8.44 13.17 -6.02
CA ASN A 153 -9.15 12.16 -5.21
C ASN A 153 -8.20 11.07 -4.72
N MET A 154 -7.13 10.79 -5.46
CA MET A 154 -6.19 9.74 -5.12
C MET A 154 -4.76 10.09 -5.50
N LEU A 155 -3.82 9.80 -4.60
CA LEU A 155 -2.39 9.81 -4.85
C LEU A 155 -1.84 8.41 -4.60
N ALA A 156 -1.21 7.79 -5.61
CA ALA A 156 -0.47 6.55 -5.43
C ALA A 156 0.99 6.72 -5.83
N ILE A 157 1.92 6.41 -4.92
CA ILE A 157 3.36 6.50 -5.15
C ILE A 157 3.98 5.11 -5.07
N PHE A 158 4.33 4.56 -6.23
CA PHE A 158 5.01 3.27 -6.37
C PHE A 158 6.53 3.43 -6.30
N SER A 159 7.04 4.49 -6.94
CA SER A 159 8.44 4.92 -6.96
C SER A 159 8.49 6.41 -7.26
N SER A 160 9.46 7.11 -6.70
CA SER A 160 9.63 8.54 -6.89
C SER A 160 11.10 8.92 -7.05
N LYS A 161 11.34 10.04 -7.74
CA LYS A 161 12.63 10.72 -7.82
C LYS A 161 12.86 11.54 -6.55
N ASN A 162 11.85 12.28 -6.11
CA ASN A 162 11.90 13.08 -4.89
C ASN A 162 11.36 12.31 -3.68
N ASN A 163 11.54 12.90 -2.50
CA ASN A 163 11.02 12.34 -1.26
C ASN A 163 9.48 12.24 -1.30
N PRO A 164 8.87 11.06 -1.05
CA PRO A 164 7.42 10.91 -1.04
C PRO A 164 6.69 11.87 -0.09
N ILE A 165 7.32 12.23 1.03
CA ILE A 165 6.76 13.17 2.01
C ILE A 165 6.71 14.60 1.46
N GLU A 166 7.74 15.02 0.73
CA GLU A 166 7.75 16.35 0.10
C GLU A 166 6.68 16.45 -0.99
N ILE A 167 6.52 15.38 -1.78
CA ILE A 167 5.45 15.28 -2.78
C ILE A 167 4.09 15.38 -2.10
N PHE A 168 3.86 14.60 -1.04
CA PHE A 168 2.63 14.65 -0.27
C PHE A 168 2.36 16.05 0.30
N ASN A 169 3.36 16.68 0.93
CA ASN A 169 3.23 18.01 1.53
C ASN A 169 2.89 19.10 0.52
N LYS A 170 3.36 19.00 -0.73
CA LYS A 170 3.01 19.92 -1.82
C LYS A 170 1.56 19.74 -2.30
N LEU A 171 1.04 18.51 -2.22
CA LEU A 171 -0.27 18.15 -2.78
C LEU A 171 -1.39 18.09 -1.74
N LYS A 172 -1.07 18.11 -0.44
CA LYS A 172 -2.05 17.88 0.63
C LYS A 172 -3.26 18.83 0.59
N ASP A 173 -3.05 20.06 0.17
CA ASP A 173 -4.10 21.07 0.09
C ASP A 173 -4.98 20.89 -1.16
N LYS A 174 -4.55 20.09 -2.14
CA LYS A 174 -5.27 19.80 -3.38
C LYS A 174 -6.21 18.60 -3.29
N PHE A 175 -6.10 17.81 -2.22
CA PHE A 175 -7.01 16.68 -2.02
C PHE A 175 -8.45 17.15 -1.76
N THR A 176 -9.40 16.44 -2.37
CA THR A 176 -10.83 16.57 -2.05
C THR A 176 -11.16 15.89 -0.72
N ASN A 177 -12.42 15.99 -0.29
CA ASN A 177 -12.90 15.14 0.79
C ASN A 177 -12.85 13.65 0.36
N ASP A 178 -12.69 12.77 1.34
CA ASP A 178 -12.57 11.31 1.17
C ASP A 178 -11.50 10.88 0.14
N SER A 179 -10.39 11.61 0.09
CA SER A 179 -9.28 11.29 -0.81
C SER A 179 -8.37 10.22 -0.22
N LEU A 180 -7.74 9.41 -1.07
CA LEU A 180 -6.86 8.34 -0.64
C LEU A 180 -5.40 8.60 -1.03
N VAL A 181 -4.51 8.49 -0.06
CA VAL A 181 -3.06 8.50 -0.26
C VAL A 181 -2.52 7.09 -0.06
N ILE A 182 -1.80 6.58 -1.05
CA ILE A 182 -1.16 5.28 -1.06
C ILE A 182 0.32 5.46 -1.36
N ILE A 183 1.21 5.06 -0.46
CA ILE A 183 2.66 5.19 -0.65
C ILE A 183 3.30 3.84 -0.39
N LYS A 184 4.11 3.34 -1.33
CA LYS A 184 4.83 2.09 -1.17
C LYS A 184 5.77 2.18 0.02
N HIS A 185 5.70 1.22 0.93
CA HIS A 185 6.48 1.30 2.16
C HIS A 185 7.98 1.15 1.89
N SER A 186 8.39 0.43 0.84
CA SER A 186 9.80 0.21 0.52
C SER A 186 10.55 1.48 0.08
N ILE A 187 9.82 2.53 -0.31
CA ILE A 187 10.41 3.83 -0.70
C ILE A 187 10.37 4.84 0.45
N LEU A 188 9.91 4.42 1.64
CA LEU A 188 9.88 5.23 2.86
C LEU A 188 10.91 4.72 3.86
N THR A 189 11.59 5.66 4.50
CA THR A 189 12.39 5.43 5.70
C THR A 189 11.48 5.26 6.93
N LYS A 190 12.02 4.64 7.99
CA LYS A 190 11.28 4.51 9.27
C LYS A 190 10.87 5.86 9.85
N ARG A 191 11.65 6.93 9.61
CA ARG A 191 11.35 8.28 10.07
C ARG A 191 10.14 8.83 9.33
N GLU A 192 10.12 8.72 8.01
CA GLU A 192 9.03 9.22 7.16
C GLU A 192 7.72 8.48 7.41
N VAL A 193 7.76 7.17 7.67
CA VAL A 193 6.57 6.42 8.10
C VAL A 193 6.00 6.98 9.41
N LYS A 194 6.87 7.28 10.39
CA LYS A 194 6.43 7.89 11.66
C LYS A 194 5.85 9.28 11.44
N GLU A 195 6.43 10.06 10.53
CA GLU A 195 5.95 11.40 10.19
C GLU A 195 4.56 11.36 9.57
N LEU A 196 4.31 10.46 8.61
CA LEU A 196 2.97 10.26 8.03
C LEU A 196 1.95 9.80 9.06
N ILE A 197 2.34 8.90 9.96
CA ILE A 197 1.47 8.47 11.07
C ILE A 197 1.14 9.64 12.01
N ALA A 198 2.14 10.44 12.37
CA ALA A 198 1.93 11.61 13.21
C ALA A 198 0.98 12.60 12.54
N TYR A 199 1.24 12.93 11.27
CA TYR A 199 0.36 13.77 10.47
C TYR A 199 -1.08 13.25 10.43
N ALA A 200 -1.27 11.96 10.17
CA ALA A 200 -2.60 11.34 10.13
C ALA A 200 -3.30 11.44 11.49
N LYS A 201 -2.58 11.21 12.60
CA LYS A 201 -3.14 11.32 13.96
C LYS A 201 -3.54 12.74 14.32
N ASP A 202 -2.68 13.71 14.02
CA ASP A 202 -2.90 15.13 14.34
C ASP A 202 -4.17 15.65 13.63
N HIS A 203 -4.43 15.15 12.43
CA HIS A 203 -5.63 15.49 11.64
C HIS A 203 -6.79 14.51 11.81
N LYS A 204 -6.67 13.50 12.69
CA LYS A 204 -7.67 12.44 12.92
C LYS A 204 -8.07 11.67 11.64
N PHE A 205 -7.14 11.53 10.72
CA PHE A 205 -7.30 10.74 9.50
C PHE A 205 -7.17 9.25 9.79
N LEU A 206 -7.94 8.45 9.05
CA LEU A 206 -7.78 7.01 9.07
C LEU A 206 -6.51 6.66 8.31
N TYR A 207 -5.67 5.81 8.87
CA TYR A 207 -4.47 5.33 8.22
C TYR A 207 -4.24 3.85 8.52
N GLU A 208 -3.60 3.16 7.58
CA GLU A 208 -3.21 1.76 7.71
C GLU A 208 -1.84 1.56 7.07
N ILE A 209 -1.02 0.70 7.67
CA ILE A 209 0.14 0.12 6.96
C ILE A 209 -0.25 -1.30 6.59
N SER A 210 -0.45 -1.55 5.29
CA SER A 210 -0.84 -2.87 4.83
C SER A 210 0.19 -3.90 5.29
N PRO A 211 -0.25 -4.97 5.98
CA PRO A 211 0.64 -6.02 6.41
C PRO A 211 1.01 -7.00 5.27
N PHE A 212 0.51 -6.79 4.04
CA PHE A 212 0.58 -7.75 2.93
C PHE A 212 1.28 -7.19 1.68
N GLY A 213 1.73 -8.11 0.81
CA GLY A 213 2.34 -7.77 -0.48
C GLY A 213 3.63 -6.97 -0.31
N THR A 214 3.84 -5.94 -1.13
CA THR A 214 5.02 -5.06 -1.00
C THR A 214 4.90 -4.05 0.16
N LYS A 215 3.83 -4.10 0.96
CA LYS A 215 3.45 -3.17 2.04
C LYS A 215 3.29 -1.74 1.54
N TYR A 216 2.14 -1.15 1.83
CA TYR A 216 1.85 0.25 1.51
C TYR A 216 1.34 0.97 2.75
N PHE A 217 1.66 2.24 2.86
CA PHE A 217 1.00 3.17 3.76
C PHE A 217 -0.24 3.71 3.05
N PHE A 218 -1.39 3.57 3.68
CA PHE A 218 -2.68 4.09 3.26
C PHE A 218 -3.11 5.18 4.23
N MET A 219 -3.68 6.26 3.72
CA MET A 219 -4.28 7.31 4.53
C MET A 219 -5.47 7.92 3.81
N VAL A 220 -6.60 7.97 4.51
CA VAL A 220 -7.84 8.59 4.04
C VAL A 220 -7.91 10.01 4.57
N ILE A 221 -7.87 10.98 3.67
CA ILE A 221 -7.96 12.40 3.97
C ILE A 221 -9.42 12.78 4.02
N LYS A 222 -9.83 13.37 5.14
CA LYS A 222 -11.15 13.96 5.34
C LYS A 222 -11.01 15.46 5.55
N LYS A 223 -11.68 16.26 4.73
CA LYS A 223 -11.70 17.72 4.81
C LYS A 223 -13.08 18.21 5.21
#